data_AF-A0A340WU32-F1
#
_entry.id   AF-A0A340WU32-F1
#
_cell.length_a   1.000
_cell.length_b   1.000
_cell.length_c   1.000
_cell.angle_alpha   90.00
_cell.angle_beta   90.00
_cell.angle_gamma   90.00
#
_symmetry.space_group_name_H-M   'P 1'
#
loop_
_entity.id
_entity.type
_entity.pdbx_description
1 polymer ?
#
loop_
_entity_poly.entity_id
_entity_poly.type
_entity_poly.pdbx_seq_one_letter_code
_entity_poly.pdbx_strand_id
1 'polypeptide(L)' 'MARLRPGLLLLMATVALTSRGFQAWGSPKVVRKFQDVPESYVYVQQALWFAMKEYNKASKDEYTFKVLQILKSQEQ' A
#
# COMPACT_ATOMS: atom_id res chain seq x y z
N MET A 1 -33.13 39.31 4.35
CA MET A 1 -32.76 38.17 5.22
C MET A 1 -32.97 36.88 4.44
N ALA A 2 -31.87 36.20 4.07
CA ALA A 2 -31.94 34.99 3.24
C ALA A 2 -32.62 33.88 4.06
N ARG A 3 -33.82 33.46 3.64
CA ARG A 3 -34.50 32.30 4.23
C ARG A 3 -33.72 31.06 3.82
N LEU A 4 -32.88 30.56 4.72
CA LEU A 4 -32.22 29.26 4.57
C LEU A 4 -33.31 28.21 4.37
N ARG A 5 -33.44 27.72 3.14
CA ARG A 5 -34.48 26.77 2.75
C ARG A 5 -34.19 25.44 3.45
N PRO A 6 -35.16 24.84 4.16
CA PRO A 6 -34.97 23.56 4.85
C PRO A 6 -34.40 22.46 3.93
N GLY A 7 -34.79 22.46 2.65
CA GLY A 7 -34.26 21.51 1.66
C GLY A 7 -32.76 21.69 1.36
N LEU A 8 -32.23 22.92 1.44
CA LEU A 8 -30.79 23.17 1.26
C LEU A 8 -30.00 22.65 2.46
N LEU A 9 -30.53 22.82 3.68
CA LEU A 9 -29.93 22.28 4.89
C LEU A 9 -29.92 20.74 4.87
N LEU A 10 -31.01 20.13 4.39
CA LEU A 10 -31.11 18.68 4.24
C LEU A 10 -30.08 18.15 3.23
N LEU A 11 -29.88 18.85 2.11
CA LEU A 11 -28.86 18.52 1.10
C LEU A 11 -27.44 18.64 1.64
N MET A 12 -27.14 19.69 2.41
CA MET A 12 -25.83 19.84 3.03
C MET A 12 -25.58 18.77 4.10
N ALA A 13 -26.61 18.38 4.84
CA ALA A 13 -26.52 17.32 5.84
C ALA A 13 -26.25 15.95 5.20
N THR A 14 -26.91 15.61 4.09
CA THR A 14 -26.67 14.34 3.38
C THR A 14 -25.26 14.28 2.78
N VAL A 15 -24.77 15.38 2.19
CA VAL A 15 -23.39 15.48 1.67
C VAL A 15 -22.34 15.38 2.80
N ALA A 16 -22.61 15.99 3.95
CA ALA A 16 -21.72 15.88 5.12
C ALA A 16 -21.69 14.44 5.69
N LEU A 17 -22.81 13.72 5.64
CA LEU A 17 -22.90 12.35 6.13
C LEU A 17 -22.17 11.36 5.20
N THR A 18 -22.32 11.50 3.88
CA THR A 18 -21.68 10.61 2.90
C THR A 18 -20.17 10.84 2.81
N SER A 19 -19.69 12.08 2.98
CA SER A 19 -18.25 12.38 3.00
C SER A 19 -17.52 11.78 4.22
N ARG A 20 -18.17 11.73 5.39
CA ARG A 20 -17.62 11.10 6.60
C ARG A 20 -17.41 9.59 6.46
N GLY A 21 -18.31 8.90 5.75
CA GLY A 21 -18.19 7.46 5.49
C GLY A 21 -16.96 7.07 4.67
N PHE A 22 -16.47 7.99 3.82
CA PHE A 22 -15.31 7.73 2.96
C PHE A 22 -13.96 7.89 3.67
N GLN A 23 -13.90 8.61 4.79
CA GLN A 23 -12.64 8.86 5.52
C GLN A 23 -12.17 7.66 6.36
N ALA A 24 -13.03 6.67 6.63
CA ALA A 24 -12.69 5.50 7.43
C ALA A 24 -12.29 4.26 6.61
N TRP A 25 -12.41 4.29 5.28
CA TRP A 25 -12.04 3.17 4.40
C TRP A 25 -10.51 3.05 4.19
N GLY A 26 -9.72 4.01 4.69
CA GLY A 26 -8.33 4.19 4.26
C GLY A 26 -7.22 3.59 5.12
N SER A 27 -7.52 2.99 6.27
CA SER A 27 -6.47 2.40 7.12
C SER A 27 -6.91 1.05 7.65
N PRO A 28 -6.57 -0.06 6.95
CA PRO A 28 -6.70 -1.37 7.56
C PRO A 28 -5.96 -1.33 8.90
N LYS A 29 -6.62 -1.76 9.98
CA LYS A 29 -5.99 -1.91 11.29
C LYS A 29 -5.00 -3.08 11.20
N VAL A 30 -3.81 -2.82 10.65
CA VAL A 30 -2.80 -3.85 10.46
C VAL A 30 -2.19 -4.17 11.82
N VAL A 31 -2.13 -5.45 12.16
CA VAL A 31 -1.58 -5.93 13.45
C VAL A 31 -0.10 -5.54 13.58
N ARG A 32 0.63 -5.46 12.46
CA ARG A 32 2.00 -4.93 12.37
C ARG A 32 2.15 -4.11 11.11
N LYS A 33 2.80 -2.97 11.21
CA LYS A 33 3.03 -2.07 10.07
C LYS A 33 4.25 -2.57 9.30
N PHE A 34 4.21 -2.45 7.97
CA PHE A 34 5.40 -2.59 7.17
C PHE A 34 6.42 -1.53 7.57
N GLN A 35 7.62 -1.97 7.92
CA GLN A 35 8.75 -1.14 8.26
C GLN A 35 9.76 -1.20 7.14
N ASP A 36 10.28 -0.05 6.73
CA ASP A 36 11.35 0.00 5.74
C ASP A 36 12.65 -0.54 6.37
N VAL A 37 13.30 -1.45 5.66
CA VAL A 37 14.55 -2.08 6.09
C VAL A 37 15.64 -1.71 5.09
N PRO A 38 16.86 -1.37 5.53
CA PRO A 38 17.97 -1.10 4.62
C PRO A 38 18.26 -2.28 3.69
N GLU A 39 18.53 -2.00 2.42
CA GLU A 39 18.89 -2.99 1.40
C GLU A 39 20.14 -3.80 1.75
N SER A 40 21.06 -3.20 2.50
CA SER A 40 22.30 -3.82 2.97
C SER A 40 22.09 -4.78 4.14
N TYR A 41 20.88 -4.87 4.69
CA TYR A 41 20.62 -5.72 5.84
C TYR A 41 20.65 -7.21 5.47
N VAL A 42 21.21 -8.04 6.35
CA VAL A 42 21.53 -9.44 6.05
C VAL A 42 20.30 -10.23 5.62
N TYR A 43 19.17 -10.07 6.32
CA TYR A 43 17.94 -10.80 5.98
C TYR A 43 17.32 -10.33 4.65
N VAL A 44 17.51 -9.06 4.27
CA VAL A 44 17.08 -8.55 2.96
C VAL A 44 17.88 -9.22 1.85
N GLN A 45 19.20 -9.36 2.01
CA GLN A 45 20.05 -10.05 1.04
C GLN A 45 19.70 -11.54 0.91
N GLN A 46 19.41 -12.20 2.03
CA GLN A 46 18.98 -13.60 2.03
C GLN A 46 17.61 -13.80 1.37
N ALA A 47 16.65 -12.94 1.69
CA ALA A 47 15.32 -12.95 1.06
C ALA A 47 15.43 -12.68 -0.45
N LEU A 48 16.28 -11.73 -0.85
CA LEU A 48 16.53 -11.40 -2.25
C LEU A 48 17.19 -12.57 -3.00
N TRP A 49 18.17 -13.24 -2.40
CA TRP A 49 18.79 -14.43 -3.00
C TRP A 49 17.76 -15.53 -3.25
N PHE A 50 16.91 -15.80 -2.25
CA PHE A 50 15.85 -16.79 -2.39
C PHE A 50 14.84 -16.39 -3.48
N ALA A 51 14.38 -15.14 -3.48
CA ALA A 51 13.46 -14.63 -4.47
C ALA A 51 14.04 -14.71 -5.90
N MET A 52 15.32 -14.36 -6.08
CA MET A 52 16.00 -14.44 -7.38
C MET A 52 16.14 -15.88 -7.87
N LYS A 53 16.41 -16.82 -6.95
CA LYS A 53 16.47 -18.25 -7.27
C LYS A 53 15.13 -18.77 -7.76
N GLU A 54 14.05 -18.49 -7.02
CA GLU A 54 12.71 -18.96 -7.40
C GLU A 54 12.19 -18.27 -8.67
N TYR A 55 12.49 -16.97 -8.85
CA TYR A 55 12.15 -16.24 -10.07
C TYR A 55 12.79 -16.87 -11.30
N ASN A 56 14.10 -17.12 -11.27
CA ASN A 56 14.82 -17.71 -12.40
C ASN A 56 14.39 -19.16 -12.68
N LYS A 57 14.02 -19.91 -11.64
CA LYS A 57 13.47 -21.27 -11.79
C LYS A 57 12.07 -21.26 -12.42
N ALA A 58 11.23 -20.28 -12.09
CA ALA A 58 9.89 -20.15 -12.65
C ALA A 58 9.89 -19.50 -14.04
N SER A 59 10.93 -18.73 -14.36
CA SER A 59 11.13 -18.16 -15.68
C SER A 59 11.34 -19.25 -16.73
N LYS A 60 10.79 -19.04 -17.93
CA LYS A 60 11.03 -19.88 -19.11
C LYS A 60 12.06 -19.28 -20.05
N ASP A 61 12.67 -18.17 -19.64
CA ASP A 61 13.72 -17.51 -20.41
C ASP A 61 14.97 -18.40 -20.45
N GLU A 62 15.75 -18.28 -21.53
CA GLU A 62 17.03 -18.98 -21.68
C GLU A 62 18.08 -18.43 -20.71
N TYR A 63 17.96 -17.16 -20.32
CA TYR A 63 18.93 -16.48 -19.49
C TYR A 63 18.50 -16.34 -18.03
N THR A 64 19.52 -16.33 -17.16
CA THR A 64 19.35 -16.03 -15.74
C THR A 64 19.35 -14.51 -15.54
N PHE A 65 18.32 -14.03 -14.85
CA PHE A 65 18.17 -12.65 -14.42
C PHE A 65 18.94 -12.38 -13.13
N LYS A 66 19.45 -11.15 -13.04
CA LYS A 66 20.12 -10.61 -11.86
C LYS A 66 19.46 -9.30 -11.45
N VAL A 67 19.36 -9.05 -10.15
CA VAL A 67 18.90 -7.76 -9.65
C VAL A 67 19.90 -6.66 -10.00
N LEU A 68 19.42 -5.52 -10.49
CA LEU A 68 20.23 -4.33 -10.74
C LEU A 68 20.11 -3.32 -9.59
N GLN A 69 18.89 -3.11 -9.11
CA GLN A 69 18.57 -2.16 -8.05
C GLN A 69 17.37 -2.68 -7.25
N ILE A 70 17.42 -2.51 -5.94
CA ILE A 70 16.26 -2.71 -5.06
C ILE A 70 15.58 -1.35 -4.95
N LEU A 71 14.29 -1.28 -5.26
CA LEU A 71 13.52 -0.02 -5.16
C LEU A 71 12.96 0.18 -3.75
N LYS A 72 12.66 -0.93 -3.07
CA LYS A 72 12.08 -0.93 -1.74
C LYS A 72 12.29 -2.28 -1.05
N SER A 73 12.63 -2.25 0.23
CA SER A 73 12.69 -3.41 1.13
C SER A 73 11.92 -3.10 2.40
N GLN A 74 10.96 -3.98 2.73
CA GLN A 74 10.11 -3.83 3.90
C GLN A 74 9.90 -5.17 4.61
N GLU A 75 9.68 -5.11 5.93
CA GLU A 75 9.31 -6.27 6.76
C GLU A 75 8.05 -5.98 7.58
N GLN A 76 7.33 -7.02 8.01
CA GLN A 76 6.09 -6.94 8.80
C GLN A 76 6.15 -7.78 10.08
#